data_AF-A0A0N7ZBX2-F1
#
_entry.id   AF-A0A0N7ZBX2-F1
#
_cell.length_a   1.000
_cell.length_b   1.000
_cell.length_c   1.000
_cell.angle_alpha   90.00
_cell.angle_beta   90.00
_cell.angle_gamma   90.00
#
_symmetry.space_group_name_H-M   'P 1'
#
loop_
_entity.id
_entity.type
_entity.pdbx_description
1 polymer ?
#
loop_
_entity_poly.entity_id
_entity_poly.type
_entity_poly.pdbx_seq_one_letter_code
_entity_poly.pdbx_strand_id
1 'polypeptide(L)'
;MAASLVDTYHYWGAEFISNFQRLVPNRGRFFMQVSAVGDPGLAFTLYFPLLLSVHTGVGVRLMWTLLFCEWSNMILKWVLAGDRPFWWIHETTVYKGLPPPMYQFPITCETGSGNPSGHAKLNAAMFYVLVSAFISMVVQQSSRLR
;
A
#
# COMPACT_ATOMS: atom_id res chain seq x y z
N MET A 1 -13.27 -1.10 -30.74
CA MET A 1 -13.65 -1.94 -29.59
C MET A 1 -13.57 -1.03 -28.37
N ALA A 2 -14.69 -0.78 -27.68
CA ALA A 2 -14.66 0.05 -26.48
C ALA A 2 -13.87 -0.69 -25.39
N ALA A 3 -12.92 -0.02 -24.74
CA ALA A 3 -12.17 -0.59 -23.63
C ALA A 3 -13.14 -0.95 -22.49
N SER A 4 -12.96 -2.13 -21.89
CA SER A 4 -13.77 -2.50 -20.72
C SER A 4 -13.52 -1.53 -19.56
N LEU A 5 -14.40 -1.53 -18.55
CA LEU A 5 -14.18 -0.78 -17.31
C LEU A 5 -12.83 -1.14 -16.65
N VAL A 6 -12.48 -2.43 -16.71
CA VAL A 6 -11.21 -2.96 -16.18
C VAL A 6 -10.02 -2.42 -16.99
N ASP A 7 -10.10 -2.48 -18.31
CA ASP A 7 -9.05 -1.93 -19.19
C ASP A 7 -8.86 -0.43 -18.98
N THR A 8 -9.95 0.30 -18.76
CA THR A 8 -9.91 1.74 -18.50
C THR A 8 -9.21 2.04 -17.18
N TYR A 9 -9.52 1.27 -16.13
CA TYR A 9 -8.84 1.38 -14.84
C TYR A 9 -7.34 1.12 -14.94
N HIS A 10 -6.96 0.02 -15.60
CA HIS A 10 -5.54 -0.32 -15.78
C HIS A 10 -4.80 0.69 -16.67
N TYR A 11 -5.44 1.18 -17.72
CA TYR A 11 -4.87 2.22 -18.59
C TYR A 11 -4.51 3.48 -17.81
N TRP A 12 -5.45 4.04 -17.05
CA TRP A 12 -5.19 5.24 -16.25
C TRP A 12 -4.16 5.00 -15.15
N GLY A 13 -4.16 3.81 -14.54
CA GLY A 13 -3.13 3.41 -13.58
C GLY A 13 -1.74 3.35 -14.20
N ALA A 14 -1.60 2.76 -15.39
CA ALA A 14 -0.34 2.66 -16.11
C ALA A 14 0.17 4.02 -16.56
N GLU A 15 -0.70 4.88 -17.11
CA GLU A 15 -0.37 6.25 -17.48
C GLU A 15 0.10 7.05 -16.26
N PHE A 16 -0.60 6.96 -15.13
CA PHE A 16 -0.19 7.62 -13.90
C PHE A 16 1.21 7.17 -13.46
N ILE A 17 1.49 5.86 -13.45
CA ILE A 17 2.78 5.32 -13.05
C ILE A 17 3.90 5.80 -13.99
N SER A 18 3.70 5.72 -15.31
CA SER A 18 4.71 6.14 -16.28
C SER A 18 4.99 7.65 -16.17
N ASN A 19 3.95 8.47 -16.06
CA ASN A 19 4.10 9.91 -15.87
C ASN A 19 4.78 10.23 -14.53
N PHE A 20 4.41 9.55 -13.45
CA PHE A 20 5.06 9.73 -12.15
C PHE A 20 6.56 9.40 -12.23
N GLN A 21 6.92 8.25 -12.81
CA GLN A 21 8.33 7.86 -12.96
C GLN A 21 9.13 8.88 -13.81
N ARG A 22 8.51 9.50 -14.81
CA ARG A 22 9.12 10.58 -15.61
C ARG A 22 9.29 11.89 -14.82
N LEU A 23 8.32 12.24 -13.96
CA LEU A 23 8.36 13.46 -13.13
C LEU A 23 9.36 13.36 -11.98
N VAL A 24 9.63 12.16 -11.47
CA VAL A 24 10.62 11.92 -10.39
C VAL A 24 11.73 10.94 -10.81
N PRO A 25 12.56 11.31 -11.81
CA PRO A 25 13.59 10.43 -12.33
C PRO A 25 14.63 10.09 -11.26
N ASN A 26 15.18 8.88 -11.30
CA ASN A 26 16.25 8.40 -10.40
C ASN A 26 15.90 8.38 -8.89
N ARG A 27 14.60 8.47 -8.53
CA ARG A 27 14.15 8.39 -7.12
C ARG A 27 13.71 6.99 -6.69
N GLY A 28 13.88 5.97 -7.55
CA GLY A 28 13.47 4.59 -7.26
C GLY A 28 14.00 4.06 -5.92
N ARG A 29 15.30 4.24 -5.64
CA ARG A 29 15.90 3.81 -4.36
C ARG A 29 15.24 4.42 -3.13
N PHE A 30 14.88 5.70 -3.20
CA PHE A 30 14.19 6.39 -2.11
C PHE A 30 12.82 5.76 -1.84
N PHE A 31 12.00 5.56 -2.90
CA PHE A 31 10.69 4.92 -2.74
C PHE A 31 10.80 3.48 -2.24
N MET A 32 11.83 2.73 -2.67
CA MET A 32 12.09 1.38 -2.14
C MET A 32 12.39 1.40 -0.64
N GLN A 33 13.14 2.38 -0.15
CA GLN A 33 13.40 2.53 1.29
C GLN A 33 12.14 2.90 2.07
N VAL A 34 11.33 3.82 1.52
CA VAL A 34 10.04 4.18 2.12
C VAL A 34 9.12 2.95 2.20
N SER A 35 9.01 2.17 1.12
CA SER A 35 8.22 0.94 1.11
C SER A 35 8.76 -0.10 2.08
N ALA A 36 10.07 -0.21 2.25
CA ALA A 36 10.67 -1.14 3.22
C ALA A 36 10.34 -0.77 4.67
N VAL A 37 10.26 0.52 5.01
CA VAL A 37 9.82 0.97 6.35
C VAL A 37 8.33 0.69 6.57
N GLY A 38 7.53 0.77 5.50
CA GLY A 38 6.11 0.41 5.49
C GLY A 38 5.85 -1.07 5.20
N ASP A 39 6.84 -1.94 5.32
CA ASP A 39 6.63 -3.37 5.07
C ASP A 39 5.67 -3.96 6.13
N PRO A 40 4.60 -4.69 5.71
CA PRO A 40 3.69 -5.36 6.63
C PRO A 40 4.39 -6.27 7.64
N GLY A 41 5.50 -6.91 7.28
CA GLY A 41 6.29 -7.72 8.19
C GLY A 41 6.81 -6.92 9.37
N LEU A 42 7.24 -5.68 9.17
CA LEU A 42 7.64 -4.78 10.26
C LEU A 42 6.45 -4.43 11.16
N ALA A 43 5.25 -4.27 10.63
CA ALA A 43 4.06 -3.98 11.43
C ALA A 43 3.81 -5.04 12.52
N PHE A 44 3.96 -6.32 12.16
CA PHE A 44 3.81 -7.44 13.09
C PHE A 44 5.04 -7.67 13.98
N THR A 45 6.24 -7.54 13.43
CA THR A 45 7.49 -7.91 14.13
C THR A 45 8.09 -6.79 14.98
N LEU A 46 7.86 -5.53 14.61
CA LEU A 46 8.45 -4.37 15.27
C LEU A 46 7.39 -3.46 15.90
N TYR A 47 6.44 -2.93 15.13
CA TYR A 47 5.50 -1.92 15.63
C TYR A 47 4.55 -2.49 16.69
N PHE A 48 3.97 -3.68 16.45
CA PHE A 48 3.06 -4.29 17.41
C PHE A 48 3.69 -4.56 18.78
N PRO A 49 4.84 -5.28 18.90
CA PRO A 49 5.43 -5.55 20.21
C PRO A 49 5.84 -4.28 20.95
N LEU A 50 6.37 -3.27 20.23
CA LEU A 50 6.74 -1.99 20.81
C LEU A 50 5.54 -1.22 21.37
N LEU A 51 4.43 -1.16 20.63
CA LEU A 51 3.23 -0.49 21.15
C LEU A 51 2.56 -1.27 22.27
N LEU A 52 2.62 -2.61 22.22
CA LEU A 52 2.09 -3.44 23.29
C LEU A 52 2.86 -3.23 24.60
N SER A 53 4.19 -3.09 24.53
CA SER A 53 5.02 -2.83 25.72
C SER A 53 4.84 -1.43 26.29
N VAL A 54 4.59 -0.42 25.45
CA VAL A 54 4.33 0.96 25.89
C VAL A 54 2.90 1.14 26.39
N HIS A 55 1.90 0.61 25.68
CA HIS A 55 0.49 0.73 26.05
C HIS A 55 -0.33 -0.45 25.50
N THR A 56 -0.66 -1.40 26.38
CA THR A 56 -1.37 -2.65 26.03
C THR A 56 -2.62 -2.41 25.19
N GLY A 57 -3.45 -1.42 25.56
CA GLY A 57 -4.68 -1.11 24.80
C GLY A 57 -4.45 -0.57 23.39
N VAL A 58 -3.31 0.07 23.09
CA VAL A 58 -2.96 0.52 21.73
C VAL A 58 -2.41 -0.65 20.94
N GLY A 59 -1.52 -1.44 21.54
CA GLY A 59 -0.97 -2.65 20.92
C GLY A 59 -2.05 -3.67 20.53
N VAL A 60 -3.02 -3.94 21.41
CA VAL A 60 -4.15 -4.85 21.10
C VAL A 60 -5.02 -4.29 19.97
N ARG A 61 -5.33 -2.99 19.99
CA ARG A 61 -6.08 -2.34 18.89
C ARG A 61 -5.33 -2.46 17.56
N LEU A 62 -4.03 -2.17 17.56
CA LEU A 62 -3.20 -2.32 16.37
C LEU A 62 -3.24 -3.77 15.85
N MET A 63 -3.04 -4.77 16.72
CA MET A 63 -3.04 -6.18 16.30
C MET A 63 -4.35 -6.56 15.60
N TRP A 64 -5.50 -6.23 16.18
CA TRP A 64 -6.79 -6.50 15.55
C TRP A 64 -6.95 -5.79 14.21
N THR A 65 -6.49 -4.54 14.11
CA THR A 65 -6.49 -3.79 12.84
C THR A 65 -5.63 -4.47 11.78
N LEU A 66 -4.41 -4.91 12.13
CA LEU A 66 -3.50 -5.59 11.20
C LEU A 66 -4.11 -6.91 10.71
N LEU A 67 -4.63 -7.74 11.62
CA LEU A 67 -5.28 -9.01 11.29
C LEU A 67 -6.47 -8.82 10.35
N PHE A 68 -7.34 -7.86 10.64
CA PHE A 68 -8.48 -7.57 9.79
C PHE A 68 -8.05 -7.05 8.42
N CYS A 69 -7.05 -6.17 8.36
CA CYS A 69 -6.54 -5.62 7.10
C CYS A 69 -5.99 -6.70 6.19
N GLU A 70 -5.11 -7.57 6.71
CA GLU A 70 -4.51 -8.68 5.96
C GLU A 70 -5.56 -9.68 5.49
N TRP A 71 -6.44 -10.12 6.40
CA TRP A 71 -7.49 -11.09 6.07
C TRP A 71 -8.43 -10.58 4.97
N SER A 72 -8.92 -9.35 5.11
CA SER A 72 -9.81 -8.77 4.10
C SER A 72 -9.06 -8.40 2.81
N ASN A 73 -7.76 -8.07 2.88
CA ASN A 73 -6.93 -7.84 1.69
C ASN A 73 -6.77 -9.13 0.88
N MET A 74 -6.54 -10.26 1.56
CA MET A 74 -6.48 -11.58 0.92
C MET A 74 -7.78 -11.89 0.18
N ILE A 75 -8.94 -11.77 0.84
CA ILE A 75 -10.25 -12.03 0.22
C ILE A 75 -10.47 -11.15 -1.01
N LEU A 76 -10.20 -9.84 -0.90
CA LEU A 76 -10.39 -8.92 -2.02
C LEU A 76 -9.45 -9.21 -3.19
N LYS A 77 -8.20 -9.61 -2.91
CA LYS A 77 -7.26 -10.02 -3.96
C LYS A 77 -7.75 -11.22 -4.75
N TRP A 78 -8.38 -12.20 -4.09
CA TRP A 78 -8.99 -13.36 -4.76
C TRP A 78 -10.19 -12.97 -5.62
N VAL A 79 -11.05 -12.07 -5.12
CA VAL A 79 -12.27 -11.66 -5.82
C VAL A 79 -11.96 -10.75 -7.02
N LEU A 80 -11.04 -9.80 -6.86
CA LEU A 80 -10.75 -8.79 -7.88
C LEU A 80 -9.72 -9.23 -8.91
N ALA A 81 -8.83 -10.17 -8.56
CA ALA A 81 -7.84 -10.78 -9.45
C ALA A 81 -7.13 -9.78 -10.40
N GLY A 82 -6.78 -8.60 -9.90
CA GLY A 82 -6.26 -7.52 -10.74
C GLY A 82 -4.79 -7.71 -11.13
N ASP A 83 -4.52 -7.55 -12.43
CA ASP A 83 -3.16 -7.62 -12.99
C ASP A 83 -2.26 -6.50 -12.46
N ARG A 84 -0.97 -6.81 -12.29
CA ARG A 84 0.03 -5.81 -11.91
C ARG A 84 0.32 -4.92 -13.12
N PRO A 85 0.42 -3.59 -12.95
CA PRO A 85 0.57 -2.65 -14.08
C PRO A 85 1.74 -2.96 -15.01
N PHE A 86 2.90 -3.35 -14.47
CA PHE A 86 4.09 -3.64 -15.27
C PHE A 86 3.87 -4.82 -16.25
N TRP A 87 3.18 -5.87 -15.83
CA TRP A 87 2.90 -7.02 -16.70
C TRP A 87 1.75 -6.69 -17.65
N TRP A 88 0.69 -6.07 -17.14
CA TRP A 88 -0.51 -5.74 -17.93
C TRP A 88 -0.20 -4.89 -19.17
N ILE A 89 0.70 -3.90 -19.08
CA ILE A 89 1.04 -3.05 -20.24
C ILE A 89 1.68 -3.84 -21.40
N HIS A 90 2.28 -4.99 -21.13
CA HIS A 90 2.92 -5.84 -22.13
C HIS A 90 1.97 -6.90 -22.72
N GLU A 91 0.85 -7.17 -22.05
CA GLU A 91 -0.13 -8.18 -22.45
C GLU A 91 -1.38 -7.56 -23.10
N THR A 92 -1.70 -6.31 -22.77
CA THR A 92 -2.88 -5.62 -23.27
C THR A 92 -2.78 -5.21 -24.74
N THR A 93 -3.92 -5.24 -25.43
CA THR A 93 -4.06 -4.72 -26.81
C THR A 93 -4.40 -3.23 -26.86
N VAL A 94 -4.69 -2.60 -25.71
CA VAL A 94 -5.11 -1.19 -25.61
C VAL A 94 -4.08 -0.24 -26.20
N TYR A 95 -2.79 -0.51 -25.99
CA TYR A 95 -1.69 0.32 -26.49
C TYR A 95 -1.30 0.04 -27.95
N LYS A 96 -1.98 -0.89 -28.65
CA LYS A 96 -1.68 -1.26 -30.05
C LYS A 96 -0.18 -1.53 -30.31
N GLY A 97 0.49 -2.17 -29.35
CA GLY A 97 1.92 -2.51 -29.43
C GLY A 97 2.90 -1.39 -29.05
N LEU A 98 2.42 -0.23 -28.58
CA LEU A 98 3.27 0.89 -28.13
C LEU A 98 2.99 1.23 -26.66
N PRO A 99 3.40 0.37 -25.70
CA PRO A 99 3.20 0.63 -24.29
C PRO A 99 4.07 1.80 -23.79
N PRO A 100 3.63 2.53 -22.75
CA PRO A 100 4.43 3.58 -22.15
C PRO A 100 5.66 3.00 -21.46
N PRO A 101 6.80 3.72 -21.41
CA PRO A 101 7.96 3.24 -20.68
C PRO A 101 7.65 3.19 -19.18
N MET A 102 7.89 2.03 -18.58
CA MET A 102 7.68 1.78 -17.16
C MET A 102 8.88 1.01 -16.60
N TYR A 103 9.43 1.51 -15.50
CA TYR A 103 10.53 0.85 -14.79
C TYR A 103 9.98 -0.16 -13.79
N GLN A 104 10.64 -1.33 -13.73
CA GLN A 104 10.42 -2.36 -12.74
C GLN A 104 11.41 -2.23 -11.58
N PHE A 105 10.96 -2.51 -10.36
CA PHE A 105 11.78 -2.58 -9.15
C PHE A 105 11.58 -3.93 -8.43
N PRO A 106 12.51 -4.37 -7.56
CA PRO A 106 12.40 -5.68 -6.91
C PRO A 106 11.05 -5.95 -6.19
N ILE A 107 10.48 -4.95 -5.50
CA ILE A 107 9.18 -5.09 -4.82
C ILE A 107 7.99 -5.09 -5.79
N THR A 108 8.17 -4.66 -7.03
CA THR A 108 7.10 -4.69 -8.04
C THR A 108 6.95 -6.07 -8.69
N CYS A 109 7.89 -6.99 -8.44
CA CYS A 109 7.92 -8.36 -8.96
C CYS A 109 7.17 -9.37 -8.07
N GLU A 110 6.15 -8.93 -7.33
CA GLU A 110 5.34 -9.82 -6.50
C GLU A 110 4.49 -10.78 -7.36
N THR A 111 4.35 -12.03 -6.91
CA THR A 111 3.60 -13.09 -7.59
C THR A 111 2.09 -13.03 -7.38
N GLY A 112 1.61 -12.24 -6.42
CA GLY A 112 0.18 -12.11 -6.12
C GLY A 112 -0.50 -10.93 -6.83
N SER A 113 -1.83 -11.00 -6.92
CA SER A 113 -2.72 -9.94 -7.43
C SER A 113 -2.36 -8.56 -6.86
N GLY A 114 -2.40 -7.55 -7.74
CA GLY A 114 -2.04 -6.17 -7.43
C GLY A 114 -3.18 -5.34 -6.80
N ASN A 115 -4.42 -5.84 -6.86
CA ASN A 115 -5.60 -5.08 -6.42
C ASN A 115 -6.37 -5.81 -5.31
N PRO A 116 -6.57 -5.21 -4.12
CA PRO A 116 -6.00 -3.94 -3.65
C PRO A 116 -4.54 -4.08 -3.15
N SER A 117 -3.86 -2.94 -2.95
CA SER A 117 -2.50 -2.91 -2.40
C SER A 117 -2.50 -3.18 -0.90
N GLY A 118 -1.86 -4.29 -0.51
CA GLY A 118 -1.72 -4.68 0.91
C GLY A 118 -0.88 -3.69 1.71
N HIS A 119 0.28 -3.29 1.16
CA HIS A 119 1.17 -2.28 1.77
C HIS A 119 0.42 -0.97 2.03
N ALA A 120 -0.29 -0.44 1.02
CA ALA A 120 -0.99 0.83 1.17
C ALA A 120 -2.12 0.77 2.22
N LYS A 121 -2.97 -0.27 2.13
CA LYS A 121 -4.10 -0.45 3.04
C LYS A 121 -3.64 -0.62 4.49
N LEU A 122 -2.67 -1.50 4.71
CA LEU A 122 -2.18 -1.79 6.05
C LEU A 122 -1.50 -0.57 6.67
N ASN A 123 -0.66 0.16 5.92
CA ASN A 123 -0.03 1.38 6.43
C ASN A 123 -1.07 2.44 6.78
N ALA A 124 -2.06 2.68 5.92
CA ALA A 124 -3.12 3.64 6.20
C ALA A 124 -3.86 3.30 7.52
N ALA A 125 -4.22 2.03 7.71
CA ALA A 125 -4.90 1.58 8.93
C ALA A 125 -3.99 1.65 10.17
N MET A 126 -2.73 1.23 10.06
CA MET A 126 -1.74 1.31 11.14
C MET A 126 -1.49 2.75 11.58
N PHE A 127 -1.22 3.65 10.64
CA PHE A 127 -0.97 5.06 10.96
C PHE A 127 -2.20 5.74 11.54
N TYR A 128 -3.41 5.37 11.12
CA TYR A 128 -4.63 5.84 11.76
C TYR A 128 -4.68 5.48 13.26
N VAL A 129 -4.36 4.23 13.62
CA VAL A 129 -4.32 3.79 15.02
C VAL A 129 -3.25 4.56 15.80
N LEU A 130 -2.05 4.71 15.23
CA LEU A 130 -0.92 5.42 15.84
C LEU A 130 -1.24 6.89 16.11
N VAL A 131 -1.70 7.60 15.08
CA VAL A 131 -2.02 9.03 15.16
C VAL A 131 -3.19 9.27 16.12
N SER A 132 -4.23 8.43 16.06
CA SER A 132 -5.37 8.54 16.98
C SER A 132 -4.93 8.34 18.44
N ALA A 133 -4.09 7.34 18.71
CA ALA A 133 -3.55 7.12 20.05
C ALA A 133 -2.69 8.29 20.52
N PHE A 134 -1.82 8.82 19.66
CA PHE A 134 -0.98 9.97 19.97
C PHE A 134 -1.82 11.21 20.32
N ILE A 135 -2.84 11.52 19.53
CA ILE A 135 -3.72 12.67 19.80
C ILE A 135 -4.45 12.50 21.13
N SER A 136 -5.03 11.33 21.40
CA SER A 136 -5.75 11.08 22.65
C SER A 136 -4.86 11.12 23.89
N MET A 137 -3.65 10.54 23.80
CA MET A 137 -2.76 10.41 24.96
C MET A 137 -1.91 11.65 25.20
N VAL A 138 -1.44 12.32 24.15
CA VAL A 138 -0.49 13.42 24.30
C VAL A 138 -1.20 14.76 24.20
N VAL A 139 -1.99 14.98 23.14
CA VAL A 139 -2.60 16.29 22.86
C VAL A 139 -3.76 16.57 23.82
N GLN A 140 -4.69 15.63 23.97
CA GLN A 140 -5.87 15.84 24.82
C GLN A 140 -5.55 15.78 26.32
N GLN A 141 -4.56 15.00 26.73
CA GLN A 141 -4.14 14.95 28.12
C GLN A 141 -3.39 16.22 28.52
N SER A 142 -2.52 16.74 27.65
CA SER A 142 -1.82 18.01 27.89
C SER A 142 -2.75 19.23 27.93
N SER A 143 -3.86 19.22 27.17
CA SER A 143 -4.87 20.29 27.24
C SER A 143 -5.75 20.22 28.49
N ARG A 144 -5.85 19.07 29.16
CA ARG A 144 -6.61 18.90 30.41
C ARG A 144 -5.79 19.26 31.66
N LEU A 145 -4.46 19.28 31.54
CA LEU A 145 -3.53 19.64 32.62
C LEU A 145 -3.18 21.13 32.65
N ARG A 146 -3.65 21.91 31.67
CA ARG A 146 -3.64 23.38 31.67
C ARG A 146 -5.00 23.88 32.11
#